data_AF-A0A967Q3Y9-F1
#
_entry.id   AF-A0A967Q3Y9-F1
#
_cell.length_a   1.000
_cell.length_b   1.000
_cell.length_c   1.000
_cell.angle_alpha   90.00
_cell.angle_beta   90.00
_cell.angle_gamma   90.00
#
_symmetry.space_group_name_H-M   'P 1'
#
loop_
_entity.id
_entity.type
_entity.pdbx_description
1 polymer ?
#
loop_
_entity_poly.entity_id
_entity_poly.type
_entity_poly.pdbx_seq_one_letter_code
_entity_poly.pdbx_strand_id
1 'polypeptide(L)' 'MDDGVIDNGSDANYRVTANELRQFVERYERLEAEKKDIADQQKEVMAEAKARGYDTKVMRKVIAL' A
#
# COMPACT_ATOMS: atom_id res chain seq x y z
N MET A 1 -35.14 -32.11 26.19
CA MET A 1 -33.78 -31.58 26.07
C MET A 1 -33.24 -32.14 24.78
N ASP A 2 -33.36 -31.38 23.69
CA ASP A 2 -32.79 -31.72 22.39
C ASP A 2 -32.04 -30.47 21.93
N ASP A 3 -30.76 -30.67 21.67
CA ASP A 3 -29.70 -29.68 21.68
C ASP A 3 -29.64 -28.97 20.33
N GLY A 4 -29.89 -27.66 20.33
CA GLY A 4 -29.84 -26.81 19.15
C GLY A 4 -28.41 -26.66 18.67
N VAL A 5 -27.98 -27.53 17.75
CA VAL A 5 -26.72 -27.40 17.03
C VAL A 5 -26.78 -26.15 16.14
N ILE A 6 -26.18 -25.07 16.62
CA ILE A 6 -26.00 -23.82 15.86
C ILE A 6 -24.94 -24.02 14.78
N ASP A 7 -25.29 -23.54 13.59
CA ASP A 7 -24.56 -23.51 12.32
C ASP A 7 -23.04 -23.27 12.41
N ASN A 8 -22.26 -24.26 12.00
CA ASN A 8 -20.79 -24.24 11.89
C ASN A 8 -20.33 -23.74 10.49
N GLY A 9 -21.25 -23.33 9.60
CA GLY A 9 -20.94 -22.90 8.24
C GLY A 9 -20.54 -21.42 8.13
N SER A 10 -21.08 -20.57 8.99
CA SER A 10 -20.80 -19.13 9.02
C SER A 10 -19.41 -18.79 9.58
N ASP A 11 -18.95 -19.51 10.61
CA ASP A 11 -17.61 -19.32 11.20
C ASP A 11 -16.47 -19.70 10.27
N ALA A 12 -16.64 -20.79 9.48
CA ALA A 12 -15.65 -21.21 8.50
C ALA A 12 -15.49 -20.18 7.38
N ASN A 13 -16.61 -19.66 6.85
CA ASN A 13 -16.59 -18.60 5.85
C ASN A 13 -15.99 -17.29 6.38
N TYR A 14 -16.34 -16.90 7.61
CA TYR A 14 -15.76 -15.71 8.25
C TYR A 14 -14.24 -15.84 8.40
N ARG A 15 -13.75 -17.00 8.83
CA ARG A 15 -12.30 -17.27 8.96
C ARG A 15 -11.57 -17.26 7.61
N VAL A 16 -12.19 -17.78 6.55
CA VAL A 16 -11.63 -17.72 5.18
C VAL A 16 -11.55 -16.27 4.70
N THR A 17 -12.61 -15.47 4.90
CA THR A 17 -12.61 -14.04 4.54
C THR A 17 -11.63 -13.20 5.36
N ALA A 18 -11.45 -13.53 6.65
CA ALA A 18 -10.50 -12.84 7.52
C ALA A 18 -9.03 -13.09 7.11
N ASN A 19 -8.71 -14.32 6.69
CA ASN A 19 -7.37 -14.66 6.19
C ASN A 19 -7.05 -13.99 4.86
N GLU A 20 -8.03 -13.84 3.99
CA GLU A 20 -7.88 -13.12 2.72
C GLU A 20 -7.71 -11.60 2.95
N LEU A 21 -8.53 -11.02 3.83
CA LEU A 21 -8.40 -9.61 4.22
C LEU A 21 -7.00 -9.32 4.80
N ARG A 22 -6.49 -10.21 5.66
CA ARG A 22 -5.14 -10.06 6.25
C ARG A 22 -4.04 -10.04 5.18
N GLN A 23 -4.14 -10.91 4.17
CA GLN A 23 -3.19 -10.92 3.05
C GLN A 23 -3.25 -9.63 2.24
N PHE A 24 -4.45 -9.06 2.01
CA PHE A 24 -4.58 -7.77 1.35
C PHE A 24 -3.97 -6.64 2.18
N VAL A 25 -4.18 -6.63 3.50
CA VAL A 25 -3.59 -5.64 4.41
C VAL A 25 -2.07 -5.73 4.40
N GLU A 26 -1.49 -6.92 4.56
CA GLU A 26 -0.03 -7.10 4.52
C GLU A 26 0.59 -6.67 3.19
N ARG A 27 -0.08 -6.98 2.07
CA ARG A 27 0.35 -6.50 0.75
C ARG A 27 0.26 -4.99 0.64
N TYR A 28 -0.81 -4.39 1.17
CA TYR A 28 -1.01 -2.94 1.14
C TYR A 28 0.03 -2.22 2.01
N GLU A 29 0.31 -2.69 3.22
CA GLU A 29 1.31 -2.11 4.11
C GLU A 29 2.71 -2.16 3.50
N ARG A 30 3.06 -3.27 2.82
CA ARG A 30 4.31 -3.36 2.08
C ARG A 30 4.38 -2.34 0.94
N LEU A 31 3.32 -2.21 0.16
CA LEU A 31 3.24 -1.23 -0.93
C LEU A 31 3.32 0.22 -0.41
N GLU A 32 2.72 0.52 0.74
CA GLU A 32 2.82 1.85 1.36
C GLU A 32 4.24 2.14 1.88
N ALA A 33 4.94 1.14 2.44
CA ALA A 33 6.35 1.27 2.79
C ALA A 33 7.22 1.52 1.56
N GLU A 34 7.07 0.72 0.51
CA GLU A 34 7.78 0.90 -0.77
C GLU A 34 7.50 2.27 -1.39
N LYS A 35 6.23 2.72 -1.36
CA LYS A 35 5.85 4.04 -1.87
C LYS A 35 6.48 5.18 -1.07
N LYS A 36 6.63 5.02 0.25
CA LYS A 36 7.34 6.00 1.08
C LYS A 36 8.83 6.07 0.71
N ASP A 37 9.47 4.91 0.57
CA ASP A 37 10.88 4.84 0.18
C ASP A 37 11.09 5.46 -1.22
N ILE A 38 10.21 5.15 -2.17
CA ILE A 38 10.21 5.76 -3.51
C ILE A 38 10.00 7.28 -3.42
N ALA A 39 9.08 7.75 -2.58
CA ALA A 39 8.84 9.19 -2.41
C ALA A 39 10.06 9.92 -1.85
N ASP A 40 10.82 9.28 -0.96
CA ASP A 40 12.05 9.85 -0.43
C ASP A 40 13.17 9.85 -1.49
N GLN A 41 13.33 8.77 -2.27
CA GLN A 41 14.23 8.75 -3.43
C GLN A 41 13.88 9.83 -4.47
N GLN A 42 12.59 10.04 -4.73
CA GLN A 42 12.14 11.12 -5.63
C GLN A 42 12.56 12.50 -5.12
N LYS A 43 12.51 12.76 -3.81
CA LYS A 43 12.97 14.04 -3.24
C LYS A 43 14.47 14.21 -3.42
N GLU A 44 15.26 13.15 -3.21
CA GLU A 44 16.71 13.18 -3.41
C GLU A 44 17.08 13.53 -4.86
N VAL A 45 16.45 12.87 -5.84
CA VAL A 45 16.66 13.16 -7.27
C VAL A 45 16.32 14.62 -7.59
N MET A 46 15.21 15.14 -7.05
CA MET A 46 14.84 16.54 -7.26
C MET A 46 15.81 17.51 -6.57
N ALA A 47 16.33 17.16 -5.40
CA ALA A 47 17.34 17.95 -4.69
C ALA A 47 18.68 17.97 -5.45
N GLU A 48 19.09 16.82 -5.99
CA GLU A 48 20.29 16.70 -6.81
C GLU A 48 20.16 17.48 -8.12
N ALA A 49 19.02 17.38 -8.81
CA ALA A 49 18.74 18.18 -9.99
C ALA A 49 18.84 19.69 -9.68
N LYS A 50 18.29 20.12 -8.53
CA LYS A 50 18.42 21.51 -8.07
C LYS A 50 19.88 21.90 -7.81
N ALA A 51 20.65 21.05 -7.15
CA ALA A 51 22.06 21.31 -6.86
C ALA A 51 22.92 21.42 -8.14
N ARG A 52 22.55 20.66 -9.18
CA ARG A 52 23.16 20.73 -10.52
C ARG A 52 22.68 21.92 -11.36
N GLY A 53 21.73 22.72 -10.86
CA GLY A 53 21.23 23.94 -11.52
C GLY A 53 20.00 23.76 -12.39
N TYR A 54 19.34 22.59 -12.36
CA TYR A 54 18.09 22.37 -13.09
C TYR A 54 16.89 22.99 -12.37
N ASP A 55 15.90 23.46 -13.15
CA ASP A 55 14.64 23.94 -12.60
C ASP A 55 13.70 22.77 -12.27
N THR A 56 13.67 22.42 -10.98
CA THR A 56 12.76 21.42 -10.40
C THR A 56 11.27 21.66 -10.70
N LYS A 57 10.82 22.91 -10.91
CA LYS A 57 9.42 23.19 -11.25
C LYS A 57 9.10 22.75 -12.67
N VAL A 58 10.02 22.99 -13.61
CA VAL A 58 9.87 22.55 -15.00
C VAL A 58 9.94 21.03 -15.08
N MET A 59 10.88 20.40 -14.37
CA MET A 59 10.96 18.94 -14.31
C MET A 59 9.65 18.30 -13.83
N ARG A 60 9.02 18.84 -12.77
CA ARG A 60 7.70 18.33 -12.32
C ARG A 60 6.62 18.43 -13.39
N LYS A 61 6.62 19.52 -14.19
CA LYS A 61 5.66 19.67 -15.29
C LYS A 61 5.88 18.64 -16.38
N VAL A 62 7.13 18.30 -16.68
CA VAL A 62 7.47 17.28 -17.69
C VAL A 62 7.13 15.87 -17.21
N ILE A 63 7.37 15.56 -15.94
CA ILE A 63 7.04 14.24 -15.36
C ILE A 63 5.51 14.03 -15.25
N ALA A 64 4.74 15.10 -15.14
CA ALA A 64 3.28 15.05 -15.04
C ALA A 64 2.54 14.95 -16.40
N LEU A 65 3.26 14.96 -17.52
CA LEU A 65 2.74 14.72 -18.87
C LEU A 65 2.75 13.23 -19.19
#